data_AF-A0A9D7VM32-F1
#
_entry.id   AF-A0A9D7VM32-F1
#
_cell.length_a   1.000
_cell.length_b   1.000
_cell.length_c   1.000
_cell.angle_alpha   90.00
_cell.angle_beta   90.00
_cell.angle_gamma   90.00
#
_symmetry.space_group_name_H-M   'P 1'
#
loop_
_entity.id
_entity.type
_entity.pdbx_description
1 polymer ?
#
loop_
_entity_poly.entity_id
_entity_poly.type
_entity_poly.pdbx_seq_one_letter_code
_entity_poly.pdbx_strand_id
1 'polypeptide(L)'
;MTQPATGGSVGTMSWSFSVDDADLDFLGSGNTISQTYTLTLTDSGLQSVTHEISLLLTGVDDAPDAVGETILTNTIAGTLAIPVAELLANDGDPKARRFGCN
;
A
#
# COMPACT_ATOMS: atom_id res chain seq x y z
N MET A 1 44.14 -8.45 -0.38
CA MET A 1 43.99 -7.16 -1.07
C MET A 1 43.31 -6.23 -0.09
N THR A 2 44.01 -5.23 0.44
CA THR A 2 43.50 -4.35 1.51
C THR A 2 43.68 -2.92 1.05
N GLN A 3 42.57 -2.23 0.85
CA GLN A 3 42.57 -0.78 0.66
C GLN A 3 42.39 -0.14 2.04
N PRO A 4 43.30 0.73 2.49
CA PRO A 4 43.10 1.45 3.73
C PRO A 4 42.16 2.63 3.45
N ALA A 5 41.11 2.79 4.25
CA ALA A 5 40.35 4.03 4.34
C ALA A 5 40.67 4.69 5.69
N THR A 6 41.29 5.86 5.57
CA THR A 6 41.67 6.82 6.62
C THR A 6 40.51 7.13 7.56
N GLY A 7 40.83 7.38 8.84
CA GLY A 7 39.88 7.53 9.94
C GLY A 7 38.85 8.65 9.77
N GLY A 8 37.70 8.33 9.18
CA GLY A 8 36.52 9.16 9.16
C GLY A 8 35.59 8.84 10.33
N SER A 9 34.95 9.87 10.89
CA SER A 9 33.83 9.71 11.82
C SER A 9 32.73 8.89 11.15
N VAL A 10 32.18 7.89 11.85
CA VAL A 10 30.98 7.18 11.38
C VAL A 10 29.82 8.18 11.45
N GLY A 11 29.39 8.67 10.29
CA GLY A 11 28.17 9.45 10.15
C GLY A 11 26.96 8.54 10.04
N THR A 12 25.93 8.78 10.84
CA THR A 12 24.63 8.10 10.72
C THR A 12 23.68 8.97 9.91
N MET A 13 23.08 8.41 8.87
CA MET A 13 22.01 9.06 8.11
C MET A 13 20.70 8.33 8.37
N SER A 14 19.71 9.06 8.88
CA SER A 14 18.34 8.57 9.01
C SER A 14 17.58 8.80 7.71
N TRP A 15 16.85 7.79 7.26
CA TRP A 15 15.95 7.89 6.11
C TRP A 15 14.56 7.41 6.52
N SER A 16 13.54 7.95 5.87
CA SER A 16 12.15 7.53 6.04
C SER A 16 11.47 7.42 4.68
N PHE A 17 10.67 6.37 4.53
CA PHE A 17 9.79 6.18 3.38
C PHE A 17 8.35 6.11 3.89
N SER A 18 7.44 6.79 3.19
CA SER A 18 6.01 6.80 3.47
C SER A 18 5.27 6.85 2.15
N VAL A 19 4.18 6.11 2.07
CA VAL A 19 3.25 6.07 0.95
C VAL A 19 1.86 5.85 1.52
N ASP A 20 0.87 6.51 0.94
CA ASP A 20 -0.52 6.29 1.36
C ASP A 20 -0.97 4.91 0.88
N ASP A 21 -1.73 4.21 1.72
CA ASP A 21 -2.24 2.87 1.41
C ASP A 21 -3.04 2.88 0.08
N ALA A 22 -3.87 3.90 -0.10
CA ALA A 22 -4.66 4.13 -1.31
C ALA A 22 -3.82 4.29 -2.59
N ASP A 23 -2.58 4.75 -2.49
CA ASP A 23 -1.69 4.84 -3.65
C ASP A 23 -1.19 3.46 -4.09
N LEU A 24 -1.28 2.44 -3.24
CA LEU A 24 -0.87 1.06 -3.53
C LEU A 24 -2.05 0.12 -3.80
N ASP A 25 -3.30 0.59 -3.77
CA ASP A 25 -4.49 -0.25 -4.00
C ASP A 25 -4.53 -0.96 -5.35
N PHE A 26 -3.77 -0.47 -6.33
CA PHE A 26 -3.60 -1.16 -7.61
C PHE A 26 -2.79 -2.45 -7.51
N LEU A 27 -2.06 -2.63 -6.41
CA LEU A 27 -1.22 -3.78 -6.16
C LEU A 27 -2.05 -4.84 -5.44
N GLY A 28 -2.70 -5.72 -6.21
CA GLY A 28 -3.43 -6.86 -5.65
C GLY A 28 -2.53 -7.78 -4.81
N SER A 29 -3.14 -8.59 -3.94
CA SER A 29 -2.43 -9.48 -3.02
C SER A 29 -1.34 -10.32 -3.70
N GLY A 30 -0.14 -10.28 -3.13
CA GLY A 30 1.03 -11.01 -3.61
C GLY A 30 1.74 -10.39 -4.82
N ASN A 31 1.16 -9.36 -5.46
CA ASN A 31 1.88 -8.59 -6.47
C ASN A 31 2.92 -7.68 -5.82
N THR A 32 3.99 -7.40 -6.54
CA THR A 32 5.09 -6.58 -6.00
C THR A 32 5.53 -5.49 -6.96
N ILE A 33 5.96 -4.34 -6.40
CA ILE A 33 6.70 -3.32 -7.13
C ILE A 33 8.04 -3.06 -6.42
N SER A 34 9.08 -2.77 -7.22
CA SER A 34 10.38 -2.37 -6.69
C SER A 34 10.57 -0.87 -6.90
N GLN A 35 10.95 -0.15 -5.84
CA GLN A 35 11.35 1.25 -5.90
C GLN A 35 12.82 1.37 -5.53
N THR A 36 13.58 2.11 -6.34
CA THR A 36 15.00 2.34 -6.10
C THR A 36 15.26 3.82 -5.91
N TYR A 37 15.91 4.17 -4.79
CA TYR A 37 16.31 5.53 -4.47
C TYR A 37 17.83 5.64 -4.49
N THR A 38 18.34 6.54 -5.31
CA THR A 38 19.77 6.80 -5.42
C THR A 38 20.15 7.96 -4.52
N LEU A 39 21.05 7.71 -3.56
CA LEU A 39 21.60 8.67 -2.64
C LEU A 39 23.03 9.01 -3.05
N THR A 40 23.31 10.30 -3.20
CA THR A 40 24.66 10.80 -3.49
C THR A 40 25.17 11.61 -2.30
N LEU A 41 26.23 11.10 -1.67
CA LEU A 41 26.91 11.73 -0.54
C LEU A 41 28.17 12.42 -1.07
N THR A 42 28.27 13.74 -0.91
CA THR A 42 29.44 14.52 -1.32
C THR A 42 30.13 15.09 -0.10
N ASP A 43 31.43 14.81 0.05
CA ASP A 43 32.23 15.39 1.12
C ASP A 43 32.72 16.81 0.76
N SER A 44 33.21 17.55 1.75
CA SER A 44 33.90 18.83 1.61
C SER A 44 35.03 18.84 0.57
N GLY A 45 35.64 17.69 0.30
CA GLY A 45 36.65 17.50 -0.75
C GLY A 45 36.09 17.35 -2.17
N LEU A 46 34.79 17.56 -2.40
CA LEU A 46 34.08 17.41 -3.69
C LEU A 46 34.05 15.98 -4.25
N GLN A 47 34.43 14.99 -3.45
CA GLN A 47 34.31 13.58 -3.80
C GLN A 47 32.90 13.08 -3.44
N SER A 48 32.24 12.44 -4.40
CA SER A 48 30.90 11.87 -4.21
C SER A 48 30.94 10.35 -4.13
N VAL A 49 30.10 9.78 -3.27
CA VAL A 49 29.81 8.35 -3.18
C VAL A 49 28.31 8.16 -3.40
N THR A 50 27.96 7.23 -4.28
CA THR A 50 26.55 6.89 -4.55
C THR A 50 26.18 5.58 -3.87
N HIS A 51 24.99 5.55 -3.27
CA HIS A 51 24.36 4.35 -2.69
C HIS A 51 22.93 4.22 -3.21
N GLU A 52 22.48 3.00 -3.44
CA GLU A 52 21.10 2.73 -3.81
C GLU A 52 20.36 2.06 -2.64
N ILE A 53 19.13 2.52 -2.40
CA ILE A 53 18.17 1.87 -1.50
C ILE A 53 17.09 1.26 -2.37
N SER A 54 16.93 -0.07 -2.29
CA SER A 54 15.86 -0.79 -2.97
C SER A 54 14.76 -1.18 -1.97
N LEU A 55 13.53 -0.80 -2.27
CA LEU A 55 12.32 -1.15 -1.52
C LEU A 55 11.47 -2.09 -2.37
N LEU A 56 11.09 -3.23 -1.79
CA LEU A 56 10.11 -4.14 -2.38
C LEU A 56 8.77 -3.93 -1.66
N LEU A 57 7.80 -3.35 -2.36
CA LEU A 57 6.44 -3.19 -1.85
C LEU A 57 5.61 -4.38 -2.32
N THR A 58 4.86 -4.98 -1.38
CA THR A 58 4.01 -6.14 -1.64
C THR A 58 2.56 -5.76 -1.38
N GLY A 59 1.69 -6.05 -2.33
CA GLY A 59 0.27 -5.87 -2.20
C GLY A 59 -0.32 -6.84 -1.19
N VAL A 60 -1.27 -6.35 -0.41
CA VAL A 60 -2.17 -7.14 0.44
C VAL A 60 -3.59 -6.92 -0.05
N ASP A 61 -4.55 -7.73 0.40
CA ASP A 61 -5.99 -7.44 0.19
C ASP A 61 -6.53 -6.62 1.36
N ASP A 62 -7.50 -5.74 1.09
CA ASP A 62 -8.18 -4.95 2.12
C ASP A 62 -9.44 -5.68 2.61
N ALA A 63 -9.89 -5.30 3.80
CA ALA A 63 -11.21 -5.67 4.26
C ALA A 63 -12.29 -4.99 3.39
N PRO A 64 -13.44 -5.64 3.16
CA PRO A 64 -14.56 -5.00 2.48
C PRO A 64 -15.08 -3.81 3.30
N ASP A 65 -15.52 -2.78 2.61
CA ASP A 65 -16.26 -1.66 3.20
C ASP A 65 -17.76 -1.97 3.12
N ALA A 66 -18.33 -2.26 4.28
CA ALA A 66 -19.71 -2.70 4.45
C ALA A 66 -20.65 -1.51 4.62
N VAL A 67 -21.76 -1.51 3.89
CA VAL A 67 -22.72 -0.41 3.86
C VAL A 67 -24.06 -0.90 4.39
N GLY A 68 -24.49 -0.35 5.53
CA GLY A 68 -25.74 -0.73 6.17
C GLY A 68 -26.98 -0.51 5.29
N GLU A 69 -27.96 -1.39 5.44
CA GLU A 69 -29.17 -1.44 4.64
C GLU A 69 -30.35 -0.82 5.40
N THR A 70 -31.25 -0.17 4.66
CA THR A 70 -32.56 0.24 5.18
C THR A 70 -33.64 -0.48 4.40
N ILE A 71 -34.36 -1.37 5.07
CA ILE A 71 -35.35 -2.23 4.41
C ILE A 71 -36.73 -1.95 4.99
N LEU A 72 -37.59 -1.36 4.17
CA LEU A 72 -38.98 -1.06 4.54
C LEU A 72 -39.88 -2.18 4.02
N THR A 73 -40.57 -2.88 4.93
CA THR A 73 -41.51 -3.96 4.57
C THR A 73 -42.85 -3.79 5.29
N ASN A 74 -43.91 -4.33 4.69
CA ASN A 74 -45.24 -4.38 5.29
C ASN A 74 -45.73 -5.84 5.32
N THR A 75 -45.10 -6.66 6.17
CA THR A 75 -45.45 -8.08 6.30
C THR A 75 -46.55 -8.24 7.36
N ILE A 76 -47.76 -8.61 6.93
CA ILE A 76 -48.93 -8.78 7.81
C ILE A 76 -49.12 -10.22 8.31
N ALA A 77 -48.36 -11.19 7.75
CA ALA A 77 -48.09 -12.53 8.27
C ALA A 77 -47.07 -13.23 7.36
N GLY A 78 -46.12 -14.00 7.91
CA GLY A 78 -45.10 -14.76 7.16
C GLY A 78 -43.66 -14.35 7.49
N THR A 79 -42.69 -15.04 6.85
CA THR A 79 -41.26 -14.75 6.97
C THR A 79 -40.84 -13.81 5.83
N LEU A 80 -40.21 -12.69 6.19
CA LEU A 80 -39.47 -11.88 5.23
C LEU A 80 -38.11 -12.52 4.99
N ALA A 81 -37.88 -13.01 3.77
CA ALA A 81 -36.59 -13.52 3.35
C ALA A 81 -35.88 -12.43 2.54
N ILE A 82 -34.76 -11.93 3.06
CA ILE A 82 -33.90 -10.99 2.38
C ILE A 82 -32.67 -11.78 1.96
N PRO A 83 -32.45 -12.00 0.66
CA PRO A 83 -31.32 -12.77 0.21
C PRO A 83 -30.03 -12.06 0.61
N VAL A 84 -29.03 -12.85 0.99
CA VAL A 84 -27.70 -12.34 1.35
C VAL A 84 -27.10 -11.51 0.21
N ALA A 85 -27.41 -11.83 -1.05
CA ALA A 85 -26.99 -11.03 -2.19
C ALA A 85 -27.57 -9.59 -2.21
N GLU A 86 -28.76 -9.36 -1.65
CA GLU A 86 -29.33 -8.01 -1.51
C GLU A 86 -28.69 -7.23 -0.36
N LEU A 87 -28.24 -7.93 0.68
CA LEU A 87 -27.48 -7.33 1.79
C LEU A 87 -26.07 -6.92 1.34
N LEU A 88 -25.41 -7.75 0.53
CA LEU A 88 -24.07 -7.44 0.02
C LEU A 88 -24.06 -6.56 -1.24
N ALA A 89 -25.21 -6.16 -1.78
CA ALA A 89 -25.28 -5.50 -3.09
C ALA A 89 -24.58 -4.13 -3.12
N ASN A 90 -24.44 -3.47 -1.98
CA ASN A 90 -23.84 -2.15 -1.80
C ASN A 90 -22.49 -2.20 -1.05
N ASP A 91 -22.10 -3.35 -0.52
CA ASP A 91 -20.77 -3.59 0.02
C ASP A 91 -19.74 -3.54 -1.12
N GLY A 92 -18.53 -3.08 -0.84
CA GLY A 92 -17.48 -3.07 -1.86
C GLY A 92 -16.08 -3.17 -1.28
N ASP A 93 -15.21 -3.81 -2.04
CA ASP A 93 -13.78 -3.87 -1.76
C ASP A 93 -13.14 -2.50 -2.08
N PRO A 94 -12.48 -1.82 -1.12
CA PRO A 94 -11.72 -0.61 -1.35
C PRO A 94 -10.81 -0.66 -2.58
N LYS A 95 -10.17 -1.82 -2.85
CA LYS A 95 -9.26 -2.01 -3.99
C LYS A 95 -9.97 -2.14 -5.33
N ALA A 96 -11.24 -2.57 -5.32
CA ALA A 96 -12.06 -2.70 -6.54
C ALA A 96 -12.64 -1.36 -7.02
N ARG A 97 -12.66 -0.31 -6.18
CA ARG A 97 -13.37 0.96 -6.46
C ARG A 97 -12.69 1.84 -7.52
N ARG A 98 -11.42 1.61 -7.84
CA ARG A 98 -10.65 2.46 -8.77
C ARG A 98 -10.47 1.89 -10.17
N PHE A 99 -10.71 0.60 -10.37
CA PHE A 99 -10.69 -0.03 -11.69
C PHE A 99 -12.11 -0.39 -12.08
N GLY A 100 -12.83 0.57 -12.68
CA GLY A 100 -14.23 0.46 -13.07
C GLY A 100 -14.55 -0.76 -13.93
N CYS A 101 -14.79 -1.89 -13.29
CA CYS A 101 -15.44 -3.04 -13.87
C CYS A 101 -16.94 -2.91 -13.59
N ASN A 102 -17.67 -2.68 -14.67
CA ASN A 102 -19.13 -2.77 -14.75
C ASN A 102 -19.63 -4.18 -14.46
#